data_AF-Q6MP11-F1
#
_entry.id   AF-Q6MP11-F1
#
_cell.length_a   1.000
_cell.length_b   1.000
_cell.length_c   1.000
_cell.angle_alpha   90.00
_cell.angle_beta   90.00
_cell.angle_gamma   90.00
#
_symmetry.space_group_name_H-M   'P 1'
#
loop_
_entity.id
_entity.type
_entity.pdbx_description
1 polymer ?
#
loop_
_entity_poly.entity_id
_entity_poly.type
_entity_poly.pdbx_seq_one_letter_code
_entity_poly.pdbx_strand_id
1 'polypeptide(L)'
;MNYQIELLHSLLNQFLVGESALMTLDGDVLGVRGQQPVTYGTLTTAASTAAKYLKLQEGDIALLNDPYSGGSLLSEMTFVMAVSEDLLWVSRRPMDTQVKIVKSIEEEGLRIPPTPLRQKNQLNEMILAAMQAHPACPPEFVPWLKTQVADLTAGAKKLVDAIELTGFTVTGELIEDYLRISKKAATKKISESASGEARVDVVLDSGELLRLNMEIQDGKISLDFSGTTAAKTVSLTESATYGACFHALSRHYGFTDLANSGSFSVLQITKPSGCWLVGKYPAPTFKGMTCGVAALQSAIELALAQIHHKQESSLGSHCALQFDLQSGGKHALLTLPGGEGAKASRDGVSAHLDAISLEQLERDFPIKVLRVDQRHSNGGKGKFSGGRGVVMKIEVCGELSATWMTDLTLHRPRLLKTCSHGDPAEVTLEQGDVAKTLPVLGQQKFAAKDILTLCSGSGGGYGRAE
;
A
#
# COMPACT_ATOMS: atom_id res chain seq x y z
N MET A 1 1.73 -31.71 -12.81
CA MET A 1 2.62 -30.54 -12.77
C MET A 1 4.03 -31.06 -12.54
N ASN A 2 5.09 -30.39 -13.00
CA ASN A 2 6.46 -30.84 -12.73
C ASN A 2 6.71 -30.77 -11.20
N TYR A 3 7.29 -31.82 -10.60
CA TYR A 3 7.58 -31.89 -9.16
C TYR A 3 8.37 -30.67 -8.66
N GLN A 4 9.33 -30.17 -9.46
CA GLN A 4 10.12 -28.98 -9.14
C GLN A 4 9.27 -27.69 -9.06
N ILE A 5 8.19 -27.61 -9.84
CA ILE A 5 7.26 -26.46 -9.82
C ILE A 5 6.40 -26.48 -8.55
N GLU A 6 5.91 -27.65 -8.15
CA GLU A 6 5.18 -27.82 -6.88
C GLU A 6 6.06 -27.47 -5.69
N LEU A 7 7.32 -27.89 -5.73
CA LEU A 7 8.31 -27.58 -4.71
C LEU A 7 8.60 -26.08 -4.61
N LEU A 8 8.85 -25.41 -5.75
CA LEU A 8 8.99 -23.95 -5.78
C LEU A 8 7.77 -23.25 -5.19
N HIS A 9 6.57 -23.65 -5.59
CA HIS A 9 5.34 -23.04 -5.09
C HIS A 9 5.18 -23.24 -3.56
N SER A 10 5.54 -24.42 -3.05
CA SER A 10 5.55 -24.71 -1.61
C SER A 10 6.57 -23.85 -0.85
N LEU A 11 7.80 -23.71 -1.38
CA LEU A 11 8.82 -22.85 -0.79
C LEU A 11 8.35 -21.39 -0.73
N LEU A 12 7.77 -20.88 -1.82
CA LEU A 12 7.25 -19.51 -1.86
C LEU A 12 6.16 -19.29 -0.79
N ASN A 13 5.23 -20.22 -0.63
CA ASN A 13 4.16 -20.10 0.36
C ASN A 13 4.68 -20.20 1.81
N GLN A 14 5.75 -20.96 2.05
CA GLN A 14 6.33 -21.12 3.38
C GLN A 14 7.19 -19.93 3.79
N PHE A 15 7.98 -19.37 2.85
CA PHE A 15 9.02 -18.40 3.18
C PHE A 15 8.64 -16.95 2.89
N LEU A 16 7.73 -16.69 1.94
CA LEU A 16 7.27 -15.33 1.66
C LEU A 16 6.15 -14.93 2.64
N VAL A 17 6.57 -14.32 3.75
CA VAL A 17 5.68 -13.77 4.79
C VAL A 17 5.81 -12.25 4.82
N GLY A 18 4.70 -11.56 5.12
CA GLY A 18 4.65 -10.10 5.16
C GLY A 18 4.97 -9.47 3.81
N GLU A 19 5.74 -8.37 3.83
CA GLU A 19 6.23 -7.68 2.64
C GLU A 19 7.53 -8.34 2.16
N SER A 20 7.42 -9.31 1.25
CA SER A 20 8.57 -10.07 0.75
C SER A 20 8.43 -10.55 -0.69
N ALA A 21 9.57 -10.74 -1.35
CA ALA A 21 9.63 -11.29 -2.70
C ALA A 21 10.85 -12.20 -2.85
N LEU A 22 10.74 -13.18 -3.75
CA LEU A 22 11.85 -13.98 -4.24
C LEU A 22 11.98 -13.75 -5.75
N MET A 23 13.19 -13.40 -6.19
CA MET A 23 13.46 -13.02 -7.57
C MET A 23 14.76 -13.64 -8.05
N THR A 24 14.93 -13.74 -9.36
CA THR A 24 16.23 -14.03 -9.96
C THR A 24 17.08 -12.76 -10.05
N LEU A 25 18.41 -12.91 -10.16
CA LEU A 25 19.30 -11.77 -10.41
C LEU A 25 19.02 -11.09 -11.77
N ASP A 26 18.51 -11.84 -12.75
CA ASP A 26 18.11 -11.33 -14.08
C ASP A 26 16.78 -10.55 -14.05
N GLY A 27 16.09 -10.53 -12.91
CA GLY A 27 14.89 -9.71 -12.68
C GLY A 27 13.57 -10.45 -12.81
N ASP A 28 13.56 -11.77 -12.97
CA ASP A 28 12.32 -12.55 -12.93
C ASP A 28 11.80 -12.65 -11.50
N VAL A 29 10.56 -12.21 -11.30
CA VAL A 29 9.87 -12.34 -10.03
C VAL A 29 9.29 -13.74 -9.96
N LEU A 30 9.81 -14.56 -9.05
CA LEU A 30 9.29 -15.91 -8.80
C LEU A 30 8.04 -15.86 -7.91
N GLY A 31 8.05 -14.98 -6.92
CA GLY A 31 6.88 -14.72 -6.10
C GLY A 31 7.02 -13.43 -5.31
N VAL A 32 5.89 -12.77 -5.07
CA VAL A 32 5.79 -11.62 -4.17
C VAL A 32 4.54 -11.73 -3.31
N ARG A 33 4.70 -11.35 -2.04
CA ARG A 33 3.65 -11.28 -1.02
C ARG A 33 3.72 -9.92 -0.34
N GLY A 34 2.56 -9.38 -0.03
CA GLY A 34 2.41 -8.10 0.63
C GLY A 34 0.96 -7.81 0.95
N GLN A 35 0.75 -7.00 1.97
CA GLN A 35 -0.56 -6.46 2.34
C GLN A 35 -0.75 -5.08 1.74
N GLN A 36 0.33 -4.33 1.49
CA GLN A 36 0.24 -3.02 0.88
C GLN A 36 -0.05 -3.13 -0.63
N PRO A 37 -0.94 -2.27 -1.18
CA PRO A 37 -1.27 -2.34 -2.59
C PRO A 37 -0.07 -2.15 -3.52
N VAL A 38 0.91 -1.34 -3.12
CA VAL A 38 2.07 -0.97 -3.94
C VAL A 38 3.17 -2.03 -3.99
N THR A 39 3.10 -3.06 -3.15
CA THR A 39 4.17 -4.04 -2.95
C THR A 39 4.61 -4.74 -4.22
N TYR A 40 3.65 -5.17 -5.04
CA TYR A 40 3.91 -5.98 -6.24
C TYR A 40 4.81 -5.28 -7.26
N GLY A 41 4.76 -3.94 -7.33
CA GLY A 41 5.63 -3.16 -8.20
C GLY A 41 6.87 -2.61 -7.49
N THR A 42 6.70 -2.15 -6.25
CA THR A 42 7.79 -1.49 -5.50
C THR A 42 8.89 -2.48 -5.11
N LEU A 43 8.57 -3.63 -4.47
CA LEU A 43 9.60 -4.60 -4.07
C LEU A 43 10.40 -5.14 -5.26
N THR A 44 9.73 -5.36 -6.38
CA THR A 44 10.34 -5.94 -7.57
C THR A 44 11.26 -4.95 -8.25
N THR A 45 10.82 -3.69 -8.35
CA THR A 45 11.66 -2.59 -8.83
C THR A 45 12.84 -2.32 -7.90
N ALA A 46 12.65 -2.41 -6.57
CA ALA A 46 13.72 -2.25 -5.60
C ALA A 46 14.84 -3.27 -5.80
N ALA A 47 14.49 -4.54 -5.98
CA ALA A 47 15.44 -5.61 -6.23
C ALA A 47 16.17 -5.44 -7.56
N SER A 48 15.43 -5.21 -8.66
CA SER A 48 16.03 -5.00 -9.98
C SER A 48 16.95 -3.78 -10.00
N THR A 49 16.57 -2.71 -9.30
CA THR A 49 17.39 -1.50 -9.20
C THR A 49 18.65 -1.76 -8.37
N ALA A 50 18.53 -2.47 -7.24
CA ALA A 50 19.68 -2.87 -6.45
C ALA A 50 20.66 -3.75 -7.23
N ALA A 51 20.18 -4.79 -7.90
CA ALA A 51 20.99 -5.70 -8.72
C ALA A 51 21.66 -5.00 -9.91
N LYS A 52 21.01 -3.97 -10.48
CA LYS A 52 21.59 -3.15 -11.54
C LYS A 52 22.78 -2.31 -11.07
N TYR A 53 22.70 -1.72 -9.87
CA TYR A 53 23.73 -0.80 -9.36
C TYR A 53 24.79 -1.48 -8.50
N LEU A 54 24.47 -2.63 -7.91
CA LEU A 54 25.32 -3.36 -6.98
C LEU A 54 25.51 -4.79 -7.47
N LYS A 55 26.77 -5.22 -7.55
CA LYS A 55 27.12 -6.64 -7.79
C LYS A 55 27.05 -7.38 -6.47
N LEU A 56 25.88 -7.91 -6.15
CA LEU A 56 25.63 -8.68 -4.93
C LEU A 56 26.16 -10.12 -5.09
N GLN A 57 26.95 -10.58 -4.14
CA GLN A 57 27.34 -11.97 -3.99
C GLN A 57 26.48 -12.64 -2.91
N GLU A 58 26.46 -13.97 -2.87
CA GLU A 58 25.76 -14.70 -1.81
C GLU A 58 26.12 -14.17 -0.41
N GLY A 59 25.10 -13.84 0.37
CA GLY A 59 25.25 -13.24 1.69
C GLY A 59 25.29 -11.71 1.71
N ASP A 60 25.52 -11.05 0.58
CA ASP A 60 25.50 -9.59 0.51
C ASP A 60 24.07 -9.05 0.68
N ILE A 61 23.95 -7.86 1.26
CA ILE A 61 22.68 -7.17 1.48
C ILE A 61 22.79 -5.75 0.94
N ALA A 62 21.87 -5.36 0.07
CA ALA A 62 21.58 -3.97 -0.26
C ALA A 62 20.42 -3.44 0.58
N LEU A 63 20.51 -2.16 0.94
CA LEU A 63 19.47 -1.40 1.62
C LEU A 63 19.00 -0.26 0.71
N LEU A 64 17.69 -0.07 0.61
CA LEU A 64 17.09 1.12 0.03
C LEU A 64 15.71 1.43 0.61
N ASN A 65 15.30 2.68 0.53
CA ASN A 65 13.91 3.12 0.71
C ASN A 65 13.52 4.22 -0.30
N ASP A 66 14.44 4.63 -1.17
CA ASP A 66 14.21 5.66 -2.18
C ASP A 66 13.05 5.28 -3.12
N PRO A 67 11.93 6.02 -3.14
CA PRO A 67 10.75 5.64 -3.92
C PRO A 67 11.04 5.56 -5.42
N TYR A 68 11.93 6.42 -5.91
CA TYR A 68 12.37 6.46 -7.30
C TYR A 68 13.24 5.26 -7.71
N SER A 69 13.73 4.50 -6.71
CA SER A 69 14.47 3.26 -6.89
C SER A 69 13.64 2.02 -6.54
N GLY A 70 12.32 2.16 -6.31
CA GLY A 70 11.43 1.05 -5.91
C GLY A 70 11.09 0.99 -4.42
N GLY A 71 11.53 1.98 -3.63
CA GLY A 71 11.02 2.17 -2.27
C GLY A 71 9.52 2.47 -2.24
N SER A 72 8.92 2.34 -1.07
CA SER A 72 7.53 2.73 -0.82
C SER A 72 7.47 4.07 -0.10
N LEU A 73 7.42 4.06 1.23
CA LEU A 73 7.57 5.23 2.08
C LEU A 73 9.01 5.32 2.60
N LEU A 74 9.50 6.52 2.90
CA LEU A 74 10.84 6.67 3.48
C LEU A 74 10.97 6.06 4.89
N SER A 75 9.86 5.82 5.59
CA SER A 75 9.84 5.09 6.85
C SER A 75 9.96 3.57 6.69
N GLU A 76 9.99 3.05 5.45
CA GLU A 76 10.01 1.63 5.15
C GLU A 76 11.30 1.21 4.45
N MET A 77 12.10 0.40 5.13
CA MET A 77 13.39 -0.04 4.64
C MET A 77 13.24 -1.34 3.86
N THR A 78 13.71 -1.36 2.62
CA THR A 78 13.74 -2.55 1.76
C THR A 78 15.16 -3.13 1.76
N PHE A 79 15.26 -4.37 2.20
CA PHE A 79 16.48 -5.16 2.20
C PHE A 79 16.44 -6.12 1.01
N VAL A 80 17.50 -6.12 0.20
CA VAL A 80 17.68 -7.04 -0.92
C VAL A 80 18.92 -7.88 -0.61
N MET A 81 18.71 -9.15 -0.28
CA MET A 81 19.78 -10.10 0.06
C MET A 81 19.95 -11.10 -1.08
N ALA A 82 21.18 -11.30 -1.55
CA ALA A 82 21.49 -12.42 -2.42
C ALA A 82 21.60 -13.70 -1.57
N VAL A 83 20.73 -14.67 -1.85
CA VAL A 83 20.67 -15.95 -1.11
C VAL A 83 21.34 -17.10 -1.87
N SER A 84 21.64 -16.88 -3.15
CA SER A 84 22.53 -17.71 -3.98
C SER A 84 23.10 -16.83 -5.12
N GLU A 85 23.87 -17.42 -6.03
CA GLU A 85 24.33 -16.75 -7.25
C GLU A 85 23.19 -16.36 -8.20
N ASP A 86 22.01 -16.99 -8.06
CA ASP A 86 20.87 -16.82 -8.97
C ASP A 86 19.66 -16.15 -8.32
N LEU A 87 19.59 -16.10 -6.98
CA LEU A 87 18.39 -15.67 -6.24
C LEU A 87 18.61 -14.48 -5.31
N LEU A 88 17.63 -13.57 -5.36
CA LEU A 88 17.47 -12.43 -4.46
C LEU A 88 16.24 -12.64 -3.57
N TRP A 89 16.44 -12.57 -2.26
CA TRP A 89 15.37 -12.40 -1.26
C TRP A 89 15.21 -10.92 -0.97
N VAL A 90 13.99 -10.40 -1.18
CA VAL A 90 13.60 -9.04 -0.84
C VAL A 90 12.68 -9.03 0.38
N SER A 91 12.93 -8.16 1.35
CA SER A 91 12.03 -7.95 2.48
C SER A 91 11.95 -6.48 2.85
N ARG A 92 10.73 -5.98 3.06
CA ARG A 92 10.52 -4.61 3.54
C ARG A 92 10.07 -4.59 4.99
N ARG A 93 10.63 -3.67 5.76
CA ARG A 93 10.39 -3.50 7.18
C ARG A 93 10.01 -2.06 7.47
N PRO A 94 8.81 -1.80 8.03
CA PRO A 94 8.50 -0.48 8.54
C PRO A 94 9.31 -0.24 9.80
N MET A 95 9.81 0.99 9.96
CA MET A 95 10.40 1.43 11.22
C MET A 95 9.37 2.27 11.98
N ASP A 96 9.21 3.53 11.58
CA ASP A 96 8.39 4.48 12.31
C ASP A 96 7.78 5.51 11.33
N THR A 97 6.46 5.40 11.09
CA THR A 97 5.77 6.16 10.04
C THR A 97 5.02 7.33 10.64
N GLN A 98 5.29 8.53 10.13
CA GLN A 98 4.63 9.78 10.50
C GLN A 98 3.85 10.31 9.31
N VAL A 99 2.78 11.06 9.56
CA VAL A 99 2.10 11.78 8.48
C VAL A 99 2.98 12.92 7.98
N LYS A 100 3.28 12.93 6.68
CA LYS A 100 4.09 13.99 6.04
C LYS A 100 3.21 14.86 5.14
N ILE A 101 3.10 16.14 5.49
CA ILE A 101 2.48 17.18 4.64
C ILE A 101 3.59 18.12 4.19
N VAL A 102 4.21 17.78 3.07
CA VAL A 102 5.44 18.42 2.60
C VAL A 102 5.40 18.69 1.10
N LYS A 103 6.35 19.51 0.61
CA LYS A 103 6.41 19.89 -0.82
C LYS A 103 7.52 19.19 -1.58
N SER A 104 8.43 18.52 -0.89
CA SER A 104 9.59 17.83 -1.44
C SER A 104 9.81 16.51 -0.72
N ILE A 105 10.30 15.51 -1.44
CA ILE A 105 10.67 14.20 -0.87
C ILE A 105 11.73 14.31 0.23
N GLU A 106 12.61 15.31 0.16
CA GLU A 106 13.70 15.47 1.13
C GLU A 106 13.19 15.95 2.50
N GLU A 107 11.94 16.42 2.57
CA GLU A 107 11.26 16.77 3.82
C GLU A 107 10.49 15.56 4.42
N GLU A 108 10.36 14.45 3.67
CA GLU A 108 9.67 13.24 4.15
C GLU A 108 10.54 12.38 5.08
N GLY A 109 11.87 12.49 5.01
CA GLY A 109 12.77 11.71 5.87
C GLY A 109 14.12 11.38 5.23
N LEU A 110 14.83 10.43 5.83
CA LEU A 110 16.09 9.91 5.29
C LEU A 110 15.84 9.09 4.02
N ARG A 111 16.35 9.55 2.88
CA ARG A 111 16.26 8.85 1.60
C ARG A 111 17.56 8.09 1.30
N ILE A 112 17.44 6.79 1.12
CA ILE A 112 18.52 5.82 0.94
C ILE A 112 18.36 5.21 -0.47
N PRO A 113 19.20 5.61 -1.44
CA PRO A 113 19.29 4.92 -2.73
C PRO A 113 19.89 3.52 -2.53
N PRO A 114 19.92 2.64 -3.55
CA PRO A 114 20.57 1.34 -3.45
C PRO A 114 21.98 1.41 -2.86
N THR A 115 22.13 0.92 -1.63
CA THR A 115 23.34 1.08 -0.83
C THR A 115 23.85 -0.29 -0.35
N PRO A 116 25.14 -0.62 -0.50
CA PRO A 116 25.69 -1.90 -0.05
C PRO A 116 25.82 -1.94 1.48
N LEU A 117 24.81 -2.49 2.14
CA LEU A 117 24.73 -2.55 3.59
C LEU A 117 25.63 -3.63 4.19
N ARG A 118 25.69 -4.81 3.56
CA ARG A 118 26.56 -5.91 3.95
C ARG A 118 27.29 -6.45 2.73
N GLN A 119 28.61 -6.61 2.84
CA GLN A 119 29.43 -7.26 1.82
C GLN A 119 30.38 -8.27 2.47
N LYS A 120 30.54 -9.46 1.87
CA LYS A 120 31.42 -10.52 2.41
C LYS A 120 31.12 -10.84 3.88
N ASN A 121 29.83 -10.93 4.22
CA ASN A 121 29.33 -11.15 5.59
C ASN A 121 29.72 -10.07 6.63
N GLN A 122 30.16 -8.88 6.21
CA GLN A 122 30.49 -7.76 7.10
C GLN A 122 29.61 -6.55 6.80
N LEU A 123 29.03 -5.96 7.85
CA LEU A 123 28.27 -4.73 7.74
C LEU A 123 29.20 -3.56 7.38
N ASN A 124 28.73 -2.66 6.53
CA ASN A 124 29.47 -1.45 6.19
C ASN A 124 29.29 -0.39 7.28
N GLU A 125 30.13 -0.46 8.32
CA GLU A 125 30.07 0.45 9.48
C GLU A 125 30.29 1.92 9.09
N MET A 126 31.04 2.22 8.02
CA MET A 126 31.21 3.60 7.54
C MET A 126 29.90 4.16 6.95
N ILE A 127 29.18 3.36 6.17
CA ILE A 127 27.87 3.73 5.62
C ILE A 127 26.85 3.90 6.76
N LEU A 128 26.83 2.97 7.72
CA LEU A 128 25.94 3.06 8.88
C LEU A 128 26.21 4.31 9.71
N ALA A 129 27.47 4.65 9.95
CA ALA A 129 27.84 5.89 10.65
C ALA A 129 27.40 7.14 9.88
N ALA A 130 27.56 7.15 8.55
CA ALA A 130 27.10 8.26 7.71
C ALA A 130 25.57 8.41 7.72
N MET A 131 24.83 7.31 7.65
CA MET A 131 23.37 7.30 7.77
C MET A 131 22.91 7.81 9.14
N GLN A 132 23.52 7.31 10.23
CA GLN A 132 23.17 7.70 11.59
C GLN A 132 23.45 9.18 11.88
N ALA A 133 24.45 9.78 11.21
CA ALA A 133 24.77 11.20 11.30
C ALA A 133 23.78 12.10 10.54
N HIS A 134 22.93 11.54 9.67
CA HIS A 134 21.97 12.32 8.90
C HIS A 134 20.87 12.91 9.82
N PRO A 135 20.51 14.21 9.72
CA PRO A 135 19.56 14.85 10.63
C PRO A 135 18.17 14.22 10.66
N ALA A 136 17.73 13.64 9.53
CA ALA A 136 16.44 12.94 9.42
C ALA A 136 16.49 11.45 9.82
N CYS A 137 17.65 10.95 10.25
CA CYS A 137 17.80 9.56 10.67
C CYS A 137 17.29 9.38 12.11
N PRO A 138 16.42 8.39 12.39
CA PRO A 138 15.97 8.12 13.75
C PRO A 138 17.15 7.75 14.69
N PRO A 139 17.08 8.10 15.99
CA PRO A 139 18.14 7.78 16.95
C PRO A 139 18.43 6.27 17.05
N GLU A 140 17.39 5.43 16.97
CA GLU A 140 17.48 3.97 17.10
C GLU A 140 17.70 3.26 15.75
N PHE A 141 18.06 3.99 14.68
CA PHE A 141 18.12 3.43 13.32
C PHE A 141 19.13 2.29 13.20
N VAL A 142 20.38 2.49 13.63
CA VAL A 142 21.41 1.44 13.52
C VAL A 142 21.11 0.21 14.40
N PRO A 143 20.74 0.34 15.69
CA PRO A 143 20.32 -0.80 16.51
C PRO A 143 19.16 -1.58 15.89
N TRP A 144 18.11 -0.88 15.44
CA TRP A 144 16.96 -1.48 14.78
C TRP A 144 17.36 -2.24 13.51
N LEU A 145 18.19 -1.62 12.66
CA LEU A 145 18.65 -2.20 11.41
C LEU A 145 19.48 -3.46 11.65
N LYS A 146 20.35 -3.48 12.66
CA LYS A 146 21.14 -4.67 13.02
C LYS A 146 20.24 -5.85 13.40
N THR A 147 19.15 -5.60 14.12
CA THR A 147 18.12 -6.62 14.41
C THR A 147 17.43 -7.11 13.13
N GLN A 148 17.01 -6.21 12.23
CA GLN A 148 16.38 -6.60 10.97
C GLN A 148 17.30 -7.45 10.08
N VAL A 149 18.60 -7.13 10.03
CA VAL A 149 19.60 -7.91 9.29
C VAL A 149 19.78 -9.30 9.89
N ALA A 150 19.80 -9.42 11.22
CA ALA A 150 19.90 -10.71 11.89
C ALA A 150 18.69 -11.60 11.57
N ASP A 151 17.48 -11.04 11.66
CA ASP A 151 16.23 -11.75 11.35
C ASP A 151 16.17 -12.18 9.88
N LEU A 152 16.53 -11.28 8.95
CA LEU A 152 16.61 -11.58 7.52
C LEU A 152 17.60 -12.69 7.24
N THR A 153 18.79 -12.64 7.85
CA THR A 153 19.83 -13.65 7.67
C THR A 153 19.39 -15.02 8.20
N ALA A 154 18.72 -15.06 9.34
CA ALA A 154 18.16 -16.30 9.90
C ALA A 154 17.06 -16.89 9.00
N GLY A 155 16.21 -16.03 8.41
CA GLY A 155 15.20 -16.43 7.44
C GLY A 155 15.82 -16.98 6.15
N ALA A 156 16.78 -16.27 5.57
CA ALA A 156 17.52 -16.67 4.37
C ALA A 156 18.21 -18.02 4.56
N LYS A 157 18.86 -18.24 5.71
CA LYS A 157 19.47 -19.53 6.02
C LYS A 157 18.47 -20.68 5.97
N LYS A 158 17.28 -20.52 6.56
CA LYS A 158 16.24 -21.57 6.52
C LYS A 158 15.74 -21.86 5.10
N LEU A 159 15.67 -20.85 4.24
CA LEU A 159 15.32 -21.06 2.83
C LEU A 159 16.42 -21.83 2.10
N VAL A 160 17.68 -21.45 2.28
CA VAL A 160 18.83 -22.16 1.69
C VAL A 160 18.87 -23.60 2.17
N ASP A 161 18.77 -23.84 3.48
CA ASP A 161 18.73 -25.18 4.06
C ASP A 161 17.56 -26.01 3.48
N ALA A 162 16.39 -25.40 3.23
CA ALA A 162 15.24 -26.06 2.61
C ALA A 162 15.44 -26.38 1.12
N ILE A 163 16.08 -25.48 0.37
CA ILE A 163 16.45 -25.69 -1.03
C ILE A 163 17.42 -26.88 -1.14
N GLU A 164 18.45 -26.92 -0.29
CA GLU A 164 19.43 -28.01 -0.24
C GLU A 164 18.78 -29.36 0.13
N LEU A 165 17.96 -29.39 1.19
CA LEU A 165 17.27 -30.60 1.64
C LEU A 165 16.34 -31.20 0.59
N THR A 166 15.73 -30.36 -0.24
CA THR A 166 14.76 -30.77 -1.25
C THR A 166 15.40 -31.06 -2.61
N GLY A 167 16.69 -30.75 -2.77
CA GLY A 167 17.39 -30.84 -4.06
C GLY A 167 16.80 -29.90 -5.11
N PHE A 168 16.14 -28.82 -4.68
CA PHE A 168 15.55 -27.84 -5.57
C PHE A 168 16.66 -27.14 -6.37
N THR A 169 16.54 -27.11 -7.69
CA THR A 169 17.49 -26.40 -8.56
C THR A 169 16.73 -25.41 -9.41
N VAL A 170 17.13 -24.14 -9.34
CA VAL A 170 16.57 -23.09 -10.21
C VAL A 170 17.23 -23.21 -11.58
N THR A 171 16.46 -23.55 -12.60
CA THR A 171 16.90 -23.51 -13.99
C THR A 171 16.04 -22.51 -14.77
N GLY A 172 16.58 -21.95 -15.86
CA GLY A 172 15.81 -21.06 -16.73
C GLY A 172 14.53 -21.70 -17.26
N GLU A 173 14.59 -22.96 -17.68
CA GLU A 173 13.42 -23.73 -18.16
C GLU A 173 12.34 -23.87 -17.08
N LEU A 174 12.74 -24.14 -15.83
CA LEU A 174 11.82 -24.23 -14.70
C LEU A 174 11.10 -22.89 -14.44
N ILE A 175 11.85 -21.79 -14.47
CA ILE A 175 11.32 -20.45 -14.28
C ILE A 175 10.32 -20.13 -15.40
N GLU A 176 10.70 -20.31 -16.67
CA GLU A 176 9.83 -20.07 -17.81
C GLU A 176 8.53 -20.87 -17.71
N ASP A 177 8.61 -22.15 -17.35
CA ASP A 177 7.44 -23.00 -17.16
C ASP A 177 6.54 -22.52 -16.02
N TYR A 178 7.12 -22.14 -14.89
CA TYR A 178 6.37 -21.64 -13.76
C TYR A 178 5.65 -20.31 -14.07
N LEU A 179 6.33 -19.38 -14.74
CA LEU A 179 5.75 -18.12 -15.18
C LEU A 179 4.67 -18.34 -16.26
N ARG A 180 4.84 -19.33 -17.14
CA ARG A 180 3.83 -19.72 -18.12
C ARG A 180 2.57 -20.27 -17.46
N ILE A 181 2.71 -21.07 -16.40
CA ILE A 181 1.58 -21.60 -15.62
C ILE A 181 0.81 -20.47 -14.93
N SER A 182 1.50 -19.56 -14.23
CA SER A 182 0.85 -18.44 -13.54
C SER A 182 0.16 -17.49 -14.52
N LYS A 183 0.79 -17.19 -15.67
CA LYS A 183 0.18 -16.40 -16.75
C LYS A 183 -1.10 -17.05 -17.25
N LYS A 184 -1.06 -18.35 -17.55
CA LYS A 184 -2.23 -19.10 -18.03
C LYS A 184 -3.36 -19.10 -17.00
N ALA A 185 -3.03 -19.28 -15.72
CA ALA A 185 -4.00 -19.25 -14.63
C ALA A 185 -4.65 -17.86 -14.49
N ALA A 186 -3.87 -16.77 -14.51
CA ALA A 186 -4.39 -15.40 -14.46
C ALA A 186 -5.29 -15.10 -15.68
N THR A 187 -4.81 -15.41 -16.89
CA THR A 187 -5.56 -15.22 -18.15
C THR A 187 -6.90 -15.97 -18.11
N LYS A 188 -6.90 -17.22 -17.61
CA LYS A 188 -8.12 -18.02 -17.44
C LYS A 188 -9.11 -17.34 -16.50
N LYS A 189 -8.68 -16.93 -15.30
CA LYS A 189 -9.58 -16.28 -14.33
C LYS A 189 -10.17 -14.96 -14.85
N ILE A 190 -9.40 -14.20 -15.62
CA ILE A 190 -9.88 -12.94 -16.22
C ILE A 190 -10.91 -13.23 -17.32
N SER A 191 -10.58 -14.14 -18.24
CA SER A 191 -11.46 -14.49 -19.38
C SER A 191 -12.79 -15.13 -18.96
N GLU A 192 -12.82 -15.87 -17.85
CA GLU A 192 -14.04 -16.47 -17.30
C GLU A 192 -15.00 -15.45 -16.65
N SER A 193 -14.54 -14.24 -16.34
CA SER A 193 -15.33 -13.24 -15.63
C SER A 193 -16.16 -12.36 -16.58
N ALA A 194 -15.50 -11.53 -17.40
CA ALA A 194 -16.14 -10.73 -18.45
C ALA A 194 -15.08 -10.08 -19.37
N SER A 195 -15.56 -9.55 -20.49
CA SER A 195 -14.82 -8.64 -21.36
C SER A 195 -15.63 -7.36 -21.55
N GLY A 196 -14.95 -6.24 -21.77
CA GLY A 196 -15.61 -4.96 -21.96
C GLY A 196 -14.70 -3.78 -21.67
N GLU A 197 -15.29 -2.59 -21.80
CA GLU A 197 -14.62 -1.32 -21.59
C GLU A 197 -15.35 -0.49 -20.52
N ALA A 198 -14.58 0.28 -19.76
CA ALA A 198 -15.13 1.25 -18.82
C ALA A 198 -14.30 2.53 -18.83
N ARG A 199 -14.98 3.65 -18.52
CA ARG A 199 -14.35 4.95 -18.35
C ARG A 199 -14.72 5.51 -16.99
N VAL A 200 -13.71 5.87 -16.21
CA VAL A 200 -13.86 6.37 -14.85
C VAL A 200 -12.98 7.59 -14.64
N ASP A 201 -13.58 8.62 -14.08
CA ASP A 201 -12.87 9.80 -13.58
C ASP A 201 -13.02 9.83 -12.05
N VAL A 202 -11.89 9.97 -11.35
CA VAL A 202 -11.84 10.22 -9.90
C VAL A 202 -11.06 11.51 -9.68
N VAL A 203 -11.59 12.42 -8.87
CA VAL A 203 -10.95 13.71 -8.59
C VAL A 203 -10.58 13.73 -7.11
N LEU A 204 -9.30 13.95 -6.82
CA LEU A 204 -8.81 14.17 -5.47
C LEU A 204 -9.30 15.52 -4.95
N ASP A 205 -9.36 15.72 -3.63
CA ASP A 205 -9.83 16.95 -2.98
C ASP A 205 -8.98 18.18 -3.35
N SER A 206 -7.74 17.97 -3.80
CA SER A 206 -6.84 18.99 -4.37
C SER A 206 -7.16 19.38 -5.83
N GLY A 207 -8.14 18.74 -6.46
CA GLY A 207 -8.53 18.94 -7.86
C GLY A 207 -7.64 18.22 -8.88
N GLU A 208 -6.75 17.32 -8.44
CA GLU A 208 -5.98 16.43 -9.32
C GLU A 208 -6.92 15.34 -9.87
N LEU A 209 -6.98 15.20 -11.21
CA LEU A 209 -7.85 14.23 -11.89
C LEU A 209 -7.08 12.94 -12.18
N LEU A 210 -7.67 11.82 -11.79
CA LEU A 210 -7.40 10.49 -12.31
C LEU A 210 -8.40 10.17 -13.42
N ARG A 211 -7.92 9.91 -14.63
CA ARG A 211 -8.74 9.37 -15.71
C ARG A 211 -8.30 7.97 -16.01
N LEU A 212 -9.23 7.02 -16.03
CA LEU A 212 -8.98 5.62 -16.35
C LEU A 212 -9.93 5.18 -17.47
N ASN A 213 -9.35 4.78 -18.60
CA ASN A 213 -10.00 3.93 -19.59
C ASN A 213 -9.49 2.49 -19.35
N MET A 214 -10.39 1.59 -18.97
CA MET A 214 -10.08 0.18 -18.76
C MET A 214 -10.67 -0.63 -19.90
N GLU A 215 -9.88 -1.55 -20.44
CA GLU A 215 -10.33 -2.55 -21.41
C GLU A 215 -9.92 -3.94 -20.93
N ILE A 216 -10.84 -4.90 -21.02
CA ILE A 216 -10.61 -6.30 -20.70
C ILE A 216 -10.99 -7.15 -21.90
N GLN A 217 -10.01 -7.83 -22.48
CA GLN A 217 -10.18 -8.64 -23.67
C GLN A 217 -9.20 -9.81 -23.65
N ASP A 218 -9.66 -11.00 -24.03
CA ASP A 218 -8.83 -12.21 -24.19
C ASP A 218 -7.95 -12.53 -22.96
N GLY A 219 -8.47 -12.28 -21.77
CA GLY A 219 -7.77 -12.51 -20.50
C GLY A 219 -6.61 -11.54 -20.22
N LYS A 220 -6.53 -10.43 -20.96
CA LYS A 220 -5.61 -9.30 -20.73
C LYS A 220 -6.40 -8.08 -20.26
N ILE A 221 -5.70 -7.20 -19.53
CA ILE A 221 -6.26 -5.97 -18.99
C ILE A 221 -5.37 -4.81 -19.40
N SER A 222 -5.97 -3.83 -20.07
CA SER A 222 -5.33 -2.58 -20.45
C SER A 222 -5.89 -1.45 -19.60
N LEU A 223 -5.01 -0.71 -18.94
CA LEU A 223 -5.34 0.50 -18.19
C LEU A 223 -4.67 1.69 -18.88
N ASP A 224 -5.47 2.55 -19.50
CA ASP A 224 -5.01 3.79 -20.10
C ASP A 224 -5.40 4.97 -19.19
N PHE A 225 -4.38 5.62 -18.65
CA PHE A 225 -4.50 6.79 -17.78
C PHE A 225 -4.37 8.12 -18.53
N SER A 226 -4.49 8.11 -19.86
CA SER A 226 -4.46 9.31 -20.69
C SER A 226 -5.50 10.35 -20.23
N GLY A 227 -5.05 11.58 -20.01
CA GLY A 227 -5.86 12.67 -19.45
C GLY A 227 -5.77 12.83 -17.92
N THR A 228 -5.05 11.95 -17.22
CA THR A 228 -4.67 12.15 -15.81
C THR A 228 -3.77 13.38 -15.70
N THR A 229 -4.05 14.26 -14.74
CA THR A 229 -3.37 15.55 -14.62
C THR A 229 -1.94 15.44 -14.07
N ALA A 230 -1.15 16.50 -14.24
CA ALA A 230 0.16 16.63 -13.58
C ALA A 230 0.06 16.64 -12.05
N ALA A 231 1.14 16.23 -11.39
CA ALA A 231 1.28 16.30 -9.94
C ALA A 231 1.23 17.76 -9.43
N LYS A 232 0.43 17.98 -8.39
CA LYS A 232 0.40 19.23 -7.60
C LYS A 232 0.70 18.95 -6.14
N THR A 233 -0.05 18.04 -5.53
CA THR A 233 0.06 17.67 -4.12
C THR A 233 0.16 16.16 -3.91
N VAL A 234 -0.20 15.39 -4.93
CA VAL A 234 -0.16 13.93 -4.93
C VAL A 234 0.82 13.48 -6.00
N SER A 235 1.62 12.47 -5.69
CA SER A 235 2.58 11.91 -6.62
C SER A 235 2.91 10.47 -6.23
N LEU A 236 2.80 9.57 -7.19
CA LEU A 236 3.20 8.17 -7.11
C LEU A 236 4.36 7.91 -8.07
N THR A 237 5.21 6.97 -7.71
CA THR A 237 6.21 6.45 -8.64
C THR A 237 5.57 5.45 -9.60
N GLU A 238 6.24 5.19 -10.72
CA GLU A 238 5.76 4.22 -11.71
C GLU A 238 5.55 2.82 -11.12
N SER A 239 6.48 2.37 -10.27
CA SER A 239 6.41 1.08 -9.59
C SER A 239 5.25 1.03 -8.60
N ALA A 240 4.97 2.12 -7.87
CA ALA A 240 3.82 2.19 -6.96
C ALA A 240 2.49 2.17 -7.72
N THR A 241 2.38 2.92 -8.81
CA THR A 241 1.19 2.90 -9.69
C THR A 241 0.93 1.51 -10.24
N TYR A 242 1.97 0.84 -10.77
CA TYR A 242 1.85 -0.52 -11.28
C TYR A 242 1.40 -1.50 -10.18
N GLY A 243 2.05 -1.45 -9.01
CA GLY A 243 1.71 -2.29 -7.87
C GLY A 243 0.25 -2.13 -7.44
N ALA A 244 -0.20 -0.89 -7.24
CA ALA A 244 -1.57 -0.60 -6.83
C ALA A 244 -2.61 -1.12 -7.85
N CYS A 245 -2.34 -0.96 -9.15
CA CYS A 245 -3.21 -1.49 -10.19
C CYS A 245 -3.26 -3.02 -10.17
N PHE A 246 -2.09 -3.67 -10.10
CA PHE A 246 -2.01 -5.12 -10.05
C PHE A 246 -2.69 -5.69 -8.81
N HIS A 247 -2.50 -5.07 -7.63
CA HIS A 247 -3.14 -5.49 -6.39
C HIS A 247 -4.66 -5.46 -6.49
N ALA A 248 -5.24 -4.35 -6.96
CA ALA A 248 -6.68 -4.21 -7.10
C ALA A 248 -7.28 -5.28 -8.03
N LEU A 249 -6.65 -5.51 -9.19
CA LEU A 249 -7.09 -6.50 -10.18
C LEU A 249 -6.91 -7.94 -9.68
N SER A 250 -5.73 -8.27 -9.13
CA SER A 250 -5.43 -9.62 -8.65
C SER A 250 -6.31 -10.04 -7.48
N ARG A 251 -6.70 -9.09 -6.61
CA ARG A 251 -7.68 -9.33 -5.54
C ARG A 251 -9.07 -9.59 -6.10
N HIS A 252 -9.51 -8.82 -7.10
CA HIS A 252 -10.81 -9.00 -7.73
C HIS A 252 -10.94 -10.36 -8.42
N TYR A 253 -9.95 -10.75 -9.23
CA TYR A 253 -9.95 -12.02 -9.97
C TYR A 253 -9.42 -13.21 -9.16
N GLY A 254 -8.89 -12.96 -7.96
CA GLY A 254 -8.42 -13.99 -7.03
C GLY A 254 -7.15 -14.72 -7.49
N PHE A 255 -6.17 -14.03 -8.08
CA PHE A 255 -4.87 -14.63 -8.45
C PHE A 255 -3.68 -14.04 -7.68
N THR A 256 -3.91 -13.42 -6.52
CA THR A 256 -2.87 -12.90 -5.61
C THR A 256 -1.82 -13.96 -5.27
N ASP A 257 -2.24 -15.21 -5.10
CA ASP A 257 -1.34 -16.33 -4.74
C ASP A 257 -0.35 -16.68 -5.86
N LEU A 258 -0.60 -16.22 -7.07
CA LEU A 258 0.23 -16.43 -8.26
C LEU A 258 0.94 -15.16 -8.72
N ALA A 259 1.08 -14.16 -7.84
CA ALA A 259 1.75 -12.90 -8.14
C ALA A 259 3.25 -13.10 -8.42
N ASN A 260 3.61 -13.02 -9.71
CA ASN A 260 4.96 -13.24 -10.24
C ASN A 260 5.04 -12.67 -11.67
N SER A 261 6.21 -12.70 -12.32
CA SER A 261 6.41 -12.13 -13.67
C SER A 261 5.42 -12.66 -14.72
N GLY A 262 4.94 -13.90 -14.56
CA GLY A 262 3.96 -14.51 -15.46
C GLY A 262 2.59 -13.85 -15.37
N SER A 263 2.03 -13.75 -14.15
CA SER A 263 0.74 -13.08 -13.94
C SER A 263 0.83 -11.56 -14.15
N PHE A 264 1.98 -10.95 -13.95
CA PHE A 264 2.24 -9.54 -14.27
C PHE A 264 2.05 -9.24 -15.76
N SER A 265 2.43 -10.18 -16.63
CA SER A 265 2.37 -10.00 -18.08
C SER A 265 0.95 -9.89 -18.67
N VAL A 266 -0.11 -10.06 -17.86
CA VAL A 266 -1.50 -9.87 -18.31
C VAL A 266 -1.97 -8.42 -18.21
N LEU A 267 -1.20 -7.55 -17.55
CA LEU A 267 -1.53 -6.16 -17.29
C LEU A 267 -0.68 -5.23 -18.15
N GLN A 268 -1.35 -4.35 -18.90
CA GLN A 268 -0.72 -3.26 -19.64
C GLN A 268 -1.17 -1.92 -19.06
N ILE A 269 -0.23 -1.01 -18.82
CA ILE A 269 -0.53 0.32 -18.28
C ILE A 269 0.08 1.40 -19.18
N THR A 270 -0.77 2.30 -19.68
CA THR A 270 -0.39 3.50 -20.41
C THR A 270 -0.69 4.72 -19.56
N LYS A 271 0.21 5.70 -19.52
CA LYS A 271 0.07 6.90 -18.69
C LYS A 271 0.84 8.09 -19.29
N PRO A 272 0.33 9.33 -19.20
CA PRO A 272 1.06 10.50 -19.66
C PRO A 272 2.36 10.70 -18.88
N SER A 273 3.41 11.18 -19.56
CA SER A 273 4.64 11.55 -18.86
C SER A 273 4.38 12.75 -17.93
N GLY A 274 4.87 12.67 -16.69
CA GLY A 274 4.74 13.76 -15.71
C GLY A 274 3.34 13.91 -15.09
N CYS A 275 2.41 12.99 -15.35
CA CYS A 275 1.18 12.91 -14.56
C CYS A 275 1.51 12.48 -13.12
N TRP A 276 0.57 12.67 -12.20
CA TRP A 276 0.79 12.34 -10.79
C TRP A 276 0.99 10.83 -10.51
N LEU A 277 0.71 9.96 -11.47
CA LEU A 277 1.02 8.53 -11.39
C LEU A 277 2.48 8.18 -11.73
N VAL A 278 3.24 9.16 -12.23
CA VAL A 278 4.66 9.03 -12.62
C VAL A 278 5.42 10.26 -12.13
N GLY A 279 5.29 10.52 -10.84
CA GLY A 279 6.06 11.51 -10.12
C GLY A 279 7.55 11.32 -10.34
N LYS A 280 8.26 12.44 -10.46
CA LYS A 280 9.72 12.48 -10.59
C LYS A 280 10.30 13.26 -9.44
N TYR A 281 11.55 12.95 -9.11
CA TYR A 281 12.33 13.71 -8.15
C TYR A 281 12.25 15.21 -8.46
N PRO A 282 12.01 16.10 -7.47
CA PRO A 282 11.93 15.85 -6.02
C PRO A 282 10.51 15.73 -5.45
N ALA A 283 9.51 15.27 -6.22
CA ALA A 283 8.13 15.22 -5.75
C ALA A 283 7.95 14.38 -4.46
N PRO A 284 7.14 14.84 -3.49
CA PRO A 284 6.81 14.05 -2.31
C PRO A 284 5.91 12.87 -2.68
N THR A 285 5.98 11.78 -1.91
CA THR A 285 5.29 10.52 -2.23
C THR A 285 4.31 10.07 -1.15
N PHE A 286 4.39 10.58 0.09
CA PHE A 286 3.57 10.13 1.21
C PHE A 286 2.06 10.22 0.92
N LYS A 287 1.59 11.37 0.44
CA LYS A 287 0.18 11.56 0.06
C LYS A 287 -0.22 10.68 -1.13
N GLY A 288 0.71 10.43 -2.07
CA GLY A 288 0.52 9.47 -3.16
C GLY A 288 0.27 8.07 -2.64
N MET A 289 1.16 7.57 -1.78
CA MET A 289 1.13 6.21 -1.24
C MET A 289 -0.08 5.92 -0.35
N THR A 290 -0.73 6.96 0.16
CA THR A 290 -1.98 6.87 0.92
C THR A 290 -3.18 7.18 0.04
N CYS A 291 -3.43 8.46 -0.21
CA CYS A 291 -4.62 8.97 -0.89
C CYS A 291 -4.62 8.68 -2.39
N GLY A 292 -3.46 8.76 -3.04
CA GLY A 292 -3.31 8.46 -4.48
C GLY A 292 -3.57 6.98 -4.80
N VAL A 293 -3.06 6.07 -3.97
CA VAL A 293 -3.35 4.63 -4.07
C VAL A 293 -4.84 4.37 -3.87
N ALA A 294 -5.47 5.01 -2.88
CA ALA A 294 -6.91 4.89 -2.67
C ALA A 294 -7.74 5.38 -3.86
N ALA A 295 -7.31 6.45 -4.54
CA ALA A 295 -7.95 6.94 -5.76
C ALA A 295 -7.82 5.93 -6.93
N LEU A 296 -6.64 5.32 -7.11
CA LEU A 296 -6.42 4.25 -8.09
C LEU A 296 -7.32 3.03 -7.81
N GLN A 297 -7.38 2.57 -6.57
CA GLN A 297 -8.23 1.45 -6.17
C GLN A 297 -9.71 1.76 -6.42
N SER A 298 -10.15 2.96 -6.06
CA SER A 298 -11.52 3.42 -6.32
C SER A 298 -11.85 3.43 -7.80
N ALA A 299 -10.94 3.94 -8.65
CA ALA A 299 -11.15 3.99 -10.10
C ALA A 299 -11.25 2.59 -10.71
N ILE A 300 -10.39 1.66 -10.28
CA ILE A 300 -10.40 0.27 -10.75
C ILE A 300 -11.66 -0.46 -10.28
N GLU A 301 -12.09 -0.29 -9.03
CA GLU A 301 -13.33 -0.88 -8.53
C GLU A 301 -14.55 -0.39 -9.31
N LEU A 302 -14.63 0.92 -9.59
CA LEU A 302 -15.72 1.49 -10.39
C LEU A 302 -15.69 0.99 -11.84
N ALA A 303 -14.51 0.83 -12.44
CA ALA A 303 -14.37 0.33 -13.80
C ALA A 303 -14.79 -1.15 -13.89
N LEU A 304 -14.36 -1.96 -12.92
CA LEU A 304 -14.77 -3.36 -12.81
C LEU A 304 -16.28 -3.49 -12.59
N ALA A 305 -16.88 -2.64 -11.75
CA ALA A 305 -18.33 -2.63 -11.56
C ALA A 305 -19.10 -2.28 -12.85
N GLN A 306 -18.54 -1.42 -13.71
CA GLN A 306 -19.13 -1.10 -15.01
C GLN A 306 -19.03 -2.27 -16.01
N ILE A 307 -17.90 -2.98 -16.04
CA ILE A 307 -17.68 -4.11 -16.97
C ILE A 307 -18.43 -5.36 -16.53
N HIS A 308 -18.36 -5.69 -15.24
CA HIS A 308 -18.96 -6.89 -14.65
C HIS A 308 -20.39 -6.62 -14.21
N HIS A 309 -21.31 -6.37 -15.16
CA HIS A 309 -22.73 -6.11 -14.90
C HIS A 309 -23.45 -7.15 -14.02
N LYS A 310 -22.86 -8.34 -13.80
CA LYS A 310 -23.40 -9.40 -12.93
C LYS A 310 -22.80 -9.44 -11.52
N GLN A 311 -21.68 -8.74 -11.28
CA GLN A 311 -21.01 -8.63 -9.99
C GLN A 311 -21.07 -7.19 -9.49
N GLU A 312 -22.30 -6.64 -9.40
CA GLU A 312 -22.49 -5.25 -9.03
C GLU A 312 -22.15 -5.04 -7.53
N SER A 313 -20.97 -4.50 -7.25
CA SER A 313 -20.61 -3.91 -5.96
C SER A 313 -20.66 -2.39 -6.04
N SER A 314 -21.04 -1.78 -4.92
CA SER A 314 -20.87 -0.36 -4.69
C SER A 314 -19.43 -0.05 -4.31
N LEU A 315 -19.06 1.23 -4.32
CA LEU A 315 -17.69 1.68 -4.03
C LEU A 315 -17.36 1.55 -2.53
N GLY A 316 -16.21 0.97 -2.20
CA GLY A 316 -15.66 1.00 -0.85
C GLY A 316 -14.96 2.32 -0.49
N SER A 317 -14.79 2.60 0.80
CA SER A 317 -14.01 3.74 1.27
C SER A 317 -12.53 3.36 1.41
N HIS A 318 -11.77 3.42 0.32
CA HIS A 318 -10.35 3.03 0.28
C HIS A 318 -9.40 4.02 0.96
N CYS A 319 -9.78 5.30 1.06
CA CYS A 319 -8.92 6.32 1.67
C CYS A 319 -9.09 6.29 3.20
N ALA A 320 -8.15 5.66 3.90
CA ALA A 320 -8.12 5.67 5.35
C ALA A 320 -7.89 7.10 5.89
N LEU A 321 -8.37 7.36 7.11
CA LEU A 321 -8.01 8.57 7.84
C LEU A 321 -6.72 8.29 8.61
N GLN A 322 -5.65 8.99 8.24
CA GLN A 322 -4.37 8.97 8.93
C GLN A 322 -4.36 10.09 9.97
N PHE A 323 -4.16 9.77 11.24
CA PHE A 323 -4.15 10.74 12.34
C PHE A 323 -2.94 10.48 13.26
N ASP A 324 -1.93 11.33 13.15
CA ASP A 324 -0.65 11.22 13.83
C ASP A 324 -0.62 12.13 15.07
N LEU A 325 -0.70 11.54 16.26
CA LEU A 325 -0.62 12.20 17.55
C LEU A 325 0.83 12.52 17.90
N GLN A 326 1.12 13.71 18.42
CA GLN A 326 2.47 14.15 18.75
C GLN A 326 2.50 14.83 20.12
N SER A 327 3.36 14.35 21.03
CA SER A 327 3.59 14.97 22.34
C SER A 327 4.93 14.53 22.93
N GLY A 328 5.67 15.45 23.57
CA GLY A 328 6.91 15.13 24.29
C GLY A 328 8.01 14.47 23.44
N GLY A 329 8.05 14.74 22.12
CA GLY A 329 8.99 14.11 21.19
C GLY A 329 8.63 12.69 20.75
N LYS A 330 7.48 12.15 21.19
CA LYS A 330 6.89 10.90 20.71
C LYS A 330 5.80 11.18 19.69
N HIS A 331 5.48 10.18 18.88
CA HIS A 331 4.31 10.19 18.02
C HIS A 331 3.60 8.84 17.93
N ALA A 332 2.34 8.84 17.51
CA ALA A 332 1.54 7.64 17.32
C ALA A 332 0.56 7.83 16.15
N LEU A 333 0.77 7.04 15.10
CA LEU A 333 -0.08 7.02 13.92
C LEU A 333 -1.32 6.15 14.14
N LEU A 334 -2.48 6.77 14.17
CA LEU A 334 -3.78 6.11 14.12
C LEU A 334 -4.24 6.04 12.65
N THR A 335 -4.35 4.83 12.11
CA THR A 335 -4.96 4.58 10.80
C THR A 335 -6.38 4.08 10.99
N LEU A 336 -7.38 4.89 10.66
CA LEU A 336 -8.78 4.49 10.72
C LEU A 336 -9.26 4.03 9.33
N PRO A 337 -9.51 2.72 9.11
CA PRO A 337 -9.90 2.19 7.82
C PRO A 337 -11.36 2.52 7.47
N GLY A 338 -11.68 2.53 6.18
CA GLY A 338 -13.05 2.74 5.70
C GLY A 338 -13.80 1.43 5.45
N GLY A 339 -15.14 1.50 5.41
CA GLY A 339 -16.00 0.33 5.15
C GLY A 339 -16.01 -0.10 3.68
N GLU A 340 -16.23 -1.39 3.42
CA GLU A 340 -16.38 -1.93 2.06
C GLU A 340 -17.75 -1.56 1.46
N GLY A 341 -17.81 -1.46 0.13
CA GLY A 341 -19.08 -1.26 -0.58
C GLY A 341 -19.98 -2.50 -0.51
N ALA A 342 -21.29 -2.27 -0.49
CA ALA A 342 -22.30 -3.32 -0.56
C ALA A 342 -22.22 -4.06 -1.90
N LYS A 343 -22.62 -5.34 -1.91
CA LYS A 343 -22.72 -6.16 -3.12
C LYS A 343 -24.17 -6.40 -3.48
N ALA A 344 -24.41 -6.84 -4.71
CA ALA A 344 -25.74 -7.28 -5.15
C ALA A 344 -26.37 -8.41 -4.34
N SER A 345 -25.58 -9.10 -3.50
CA SER A 345 -26.02 -10.23 -2.68
C SER A 345 -25.85 -10.05 -1.18
N ARG A 346 -25.18 -8.98 -0.70
CA ARG A 346 -24.89 -8.80 0.73
C ARG A 346 -24.51 -7.37 1.06
N ASP A 347 -24.67 -7.00 2.33
CA ASP A 347 -24.13 -5.77 2.89
C ASP A 347 -22.60 -5.70 2.74
N GLY A 348 -22.10 -4.47 2.77
CA GLY A 348 -20.67 -4.17 2.82
C GLY A 348 -20.10 -4.59 4.18
N VAL A 349 -18.83 -4.99 4.18
CA VAL A 349 -18.13 -5.34 5.43
C VAL A 349 -17.76 -4.04 6.14
N SER A 350 -18.21 -3.88 7.39
CA SER A 350 -17.82 -2.75 8.23
C SER A 350 -16.33 -2.76 8.53
N ALA A 351 -15.74 -1.58 8.60
CA ALA A 351 -14.36 -1.40 9.00
C ALA A 351 -14.16 -1.83 10.45
N HIS A 352 -12.99 -2.40 10.72
CA HIS A 352 -12.53 -2.72 12.05
C HIS A 352 -11.21 -1.99 12.28
N LEU A 353 -11.10 -1.30 13.41
CA LEU A 353 -9.83 -0.73 13.83
C LEU A 353 -8.91 -1.88 14.22
N ASP A 354 -7.70 -1.91 13.67
CA ASP A 354 -6.69 -2.88 14.09
C ASP A 354 -6.41 -2.75 15.59
N ALA A 355 -5.81 -3.79 16.20
CA ALA A 355 -5.59 -3.85 17.64
C ALA A 355 -4.61 -2.76 18.10
N ILE A 356 -5.13 -1.62 18.56
CA ILE A 356 -4.39 -0.55 19.24
C ILE A 356 -4.62 -0.68 20.74
N SER A 357 -3.55 -0.66 21.54
CA SER A 357 -3.66 -0.60 22.99
C SER A 357 -4.07 0.80 23.44
N LEU A 358 -5.36 0.98 23.74
CA LEU A 358 -5.90 2.25 24.21
C LEU A 358 -5.25 2.70 25.52
N GLU A 359 -5.00 1.75 26.44
CA GLU A 359 -4.32 2.03 27.71
C GLU A 359 -2.88 2.52 27.51
N GLN A 360 -2.18 1.97 26.50
CA GLN A 360 -0.85 2.46 26.17
C GLN A 360 -0.92 3.84 25.52
N LEU A 361 -1.91 4.07 24.66
CA LEU A 361 -2.10 5.37 24.02
C LEU A 361 -2.39 6.47 25.07
N GLU A 362 -3.25 6.22 26.05
CA GLU A 362 -3.53 7.15 27.17
C GLU A 362 -2.34 7.31 28.13
N ARG A 363 -1.46 6.30 28.23
CA ARG A 363 -0.24 6.38 29.03
C ARG A 363 0.83 7.24 28.35
N ASP A 364 0.99 7.07 27.05
CA ASP A 364 2.07 7.71 26.28
C ASP A 364 1.71 9.12 25.80
N PHE A 365 0.42 9.44 25.67
CA PHE A 365 -0.07 10.73 25.19
C PHE A 365 -1.07 11.35 26.18
N PRO A 366 -1.11 12.69 26.31
CA PRO A 366 -2.00 13.36 27.26
C PRO A 366 -3.43 13.42 26.70
N ILE A 367 -4.05 12.25 26.58
CA ILE A 367 -5.38 12.06 26.02
C ILE A 367 -6.19 11.08 26.85
N LYS A 368 -7.52 11.16 26.71
CA LYS A 368 -8.46 10.16 27.20
C LYS A 368 -9.36 9.71 26.06
N VAL A 369 -9.42 8.41 25.81
CA VAL A 369 -10.27 7.82 24.79
C VAL A 369 -11.68 7.71 25.35
N LEU A 370 -12.58 8.55 24.86
CA LEU A 370 -13.98 8.58 25.29
C LEU A 370 -14.81 7.50 24.60
N ARG A 371 -14.47 7.15 23.35
CA ARG A 371 -15.21 6.16 22.57
C ARG A 371 -14.37 5.59 21.43
N VAL A 372 -14.48 4.29 21.21
CA VAL A 372 -14.12 3.62 19.95
C VAL A 372 -15.31 2.75 19.56
N ASP A 373 -15.84 2.94 18.36
CA ASP A 373 -17.03 2.22 17.90
C ASP A 373 -17.10 2.19 16.37
N GLN A 374 -18.05 1.42 15.83
CA GLN A 374 -18.46 1.58 14.45
C GLN A 374 -19.21 2.91 14.27
N ARG A 375 -18.91 3.63 13.19
CA ARG A 375 -19.56 4.89 12.85
C ARG A 375 -21.07 4.70 12.75
N HIS A 376 -21.86 5.54 13.41
CA HIS A 376 -23.33 5.36 13.54
C HIS A 376 -24.11 5.40 12.24
N SER A 377 -23.59 6.04 11.20
CA SER A 377 -24.23 6.01 9.90
C SER A 377 -24.17 4.60 9.30
N ASN A 378 -25.29 4.12 8.74
CA ASN A 378 -25.42 2.78 8.15
C ASN A 378 -24.69 2.64 6.79
N GLY A 379 -23.66 3.44 6.54
CA GLY A 379 -23.02 3.54 5.23
C GLY A 379 -23.98 4.04 4.14
N GLY A 380 -23.61 3.79 2.89
CA GLY A 380 -24.47 4.10 1.75
C GLY A 380 -25.75 3.26 1.80
N LYS A 381 -26.88 3.91 1.48
CA LYS A 381 -28.22 3.31 1.56
C LYS A 381 -28.54 2.47 0.33
N GLY A 382 -29.22 1.35 0.53
CA GLY A 382 -29.73 0.51 -0.55
C GLY A 382 -30.51 -0.67 0.00
N LYS A 383 -30.87 -1.62 -0.86
CA LYS A 383 -31.34 -2.95 -0.42
C LYS A 383 -30.29 -3.62 0.46
N PHE A 384 -29.03 -3.46 0.08
CA PHE A 384 -27.87 -3.80 0.88
C PHE A 384 -27.12 -2.54 1.27
N SER A 385 -26.81 -2.41 2.55
CA SER A 385 -26.15 -1.25 3.13
C SER A 385 -24.64 -1.35 2.98
N GLY A 386 -23.98 -0.21 2.78
CA GLY A 386 -22.53 -0.15 2.76
C GLY A 386 -21.93 -0.43 4.14
N GLY A 387 -20.68 -0.91 4.17
CA GLY A 387 -19.97 -1.17 5.41
C GLY A 387 -19.75 0.12 6.20
N ARG A 388 -19.94 0.06 7.51
CA ARG A 388 -19.77 1.22 8.41
C ARG A 388 -18.28 1.55 8.56
N GLY A 389 -17.96 2.83 8.70
CA GLY A 389 -16.61 3.27 9.11
C GLY A 389 -16.37 3.04 10.61
N VAL A 390 -15.27 3.58 11.12
CA VAL A 390 -14.90 3.62 12.54
C VAL A 390 -15.05 5.04 13.06
N VAL A 391 -15.44 5.17 14.33
CA VAL A 391 -15.37 6.42 15.08
C VAL A 391 -14.46 6.27 16.30
N MET A 392 -13.56 7.22 16.49
CA MET A 392 -12.75 7.37 17.70
C MET A 392 -12.92 8.77 18.26
N LYS A 393 -13.38 8.88 19.52
CA LYS A 393 -13.58 10.15 20.23
C LYS A 393 -12.54 10.26 21.34
N ILE A 394 -11.77 11.34 21.33
CA ILE A 394 -10.62 11.57 22.21
C ILE A 394 -10.78 12.93 22.87
N GLU A 395 -10.63 13.00 24.19
CA GLU A 395 -10.48 14.23 24.95
C GLU A 395 -8.99 14.52 25.18
N VAL A 396 -8.56 15.75 24.93
CA VAL A 396 -7.19 16.19 25.16
C VAL A 396 -7.02 16.58 26.63
N CYS A 397 -6.03 16.04 27.32
CA CYS A 397 -5.77 16.28 28.75
C CYS A 397 -4.55 17.17 29.02
N GLY A 398 -3.76 17.51 28.00
CA GLY A 398 -2.52 18.31 28.10
C GLY A 398 -2.03 18.82 26.75
N GLU A 399 -0.75 19.19 26.62
CA GLU A 399 -0.20 19.66 25.34
C GLU A 399 -0.16 18.51 24.31
N LEU A 400 -0.98 18.64 23.27
CA LEU A 400 -1.06 17.70 22.17
C LEU A 400 -0.95 18.46 20.85
N SER A 401 -0.15 17.95 19.93
CA SER A 401 -0.22 18.32 18.51
C SER A 401 -0.70 17.11 17.72
N ALA A 402 -1.35 17.33 16.59
CA ALA A 402 -1.57 16.24 15.64
C ALA A 402 -1.42 16.71 14.21
N THR A 403 -1.02 15.78 13.35
CA THR A 403 -1.03 15.91 11.90
C THR A 403 -1.98 14.86 11.34
N TRP A 404 -2.87 15.24 10.44
CA TRP A 404 -3.81 14.30 9.85
C TRP A 404 -3.95 14.49 8.36
N MET A 405 -4.36 13.41 7.69
CA MET A 405 -4.57 13.39 6.26
C MET A 405 -5.63 12.36 5.88
N THR A 406 -6.56 12.79 5.04
CA THR A 406 -7.44 11.96 4.24
C THR A 406 -7.77 12.73 2.96
N ASP A 407 -8.48 12.09 2.03
CA ASP A 407 -8.84 12.64 0.73
C ASP A 407 -10.14 11.94 0.25
N LEU A 408 -10.60 12.22 -0.97
CA LEU A 408 -11.85 11.70 -1.55
C LEU A 408 -13.10 12.06 -0.72
N THR A 409 -13.11 13.23 -0.11
CA THR A 409 -14.22 13.68 0.75
C THR A 409 -15.13 14.71 0.08
N LEU A 410 -14.59 15.50 -0.86
CA LEU A 410 -15.29 16.59 -1.54
C LEU A 410 -15.89 16.14 -2.86
N HIS A 411 -15.11 15.43 -3.67
CA HIS A 411 -15.51 15.01 -5.02
C HIS A 411 -15.98 13.57 -5.03
N ARG A 412 -17.30 13.38 -5.18
CA ARG A 412 -17.89 12.05 -5.24
C ARG A 412 -17.84 11.51 -6.68
N PRO A 413 -17.18 10.37 -6.94
CA PRO A 413 -17.12 9.80 -8.28
C PRO A 413 -18.50 9.30 -8.71
N ARG A 414 -18.71 9.20 -10.02
CA ARG A 414 -19.97 8.69 -10.57
C ARG A 414 -20.12 7.20 -10.26
N LEU A 415 -21.26 6.81 -9.67
CA LEU A 415 -21.61 5.42 -9.40
C LEU A 415 -22.60 4.88 -10.45
N LEU A 416 -22.79 3.55 -10.43
CA LEU A 416 -23.92 2.90 -11.11
C LEU A 416 -25.25 3.41 -10.53
N LYS A 417 -26.31 3.40 -11.34
CA LYS A 417 -27.66 3.88 -10.91
C LYS A 417 -28.24 3.08 -9.75
N THR A 418 -27.78 1.85 -9.55
CA THR A 418 -28.16 0.95 -8.47
C THR A 418 -27.37 1.20 -7.19
N CYS A 419 -26.37 2.09 -7.20
CA CYS A 419 -25.50 2.33 -6.05
C CYS A 419 -25.70 3.72 -5.44
N SER A 420 -25.36 3.84 -4.16
CA SER A 420 -25.29 5.11 -3.44
C SER A 420 -23.94 5.25 -2.75
N HIS A 421 -23.50 6.49 -2.50
CA HIS A 421 -22.27 6.73 -1.78
C HIS A 421 -22.44 6.49 -0.27
N GLY A 422 -21.36 6.05 0.37
CA GLY A 422 -21.22 6.17 1.82
C GLY A 422 -20.81 7.58 2.25
N ASP A 423 -20.58 7.75 3.54
CA ASP A 423 -20.13 9.01 4.13
C ASP A 423 -18.61 9.16 3.97
N PRO A 424 -18.13 10.39 3.72
CA PRO A 424 -16.70 10.68 3.66
C PRO A 424 -16.09 10.61 5.06
N ALA A 425 -14.76 10.44 5.13
CA ALA A 425 -14.03 10.63 6.36
C ALA A 425 -14.16 12.08 6.85
N GLU A 426 -14.16 12.27 8.17
CA GLU A 426 -14.37 13.57 8.80
C GLU A 426 -13.62 13.64 10.14
N VAL A 427 -13.06 14.81 10.44
CA VAL A 427 -12.50 15.12 11.74
C VAL A 427 -13.25 16.32 12.31
N THR A 428 -13.85 16.17 13.49
CA THR A 428 -14.54 17.27 14.19
C THR A 428 -13.81 17.63 15.46
N LEU A 429 -13.71 18.93 15.73
CA LEU A 429 -13.18 19.50 16.97
C LEU A 429 -14.30 20.21 17.74
N GLU A 430 -14.54 19.77 18.96
CA GLU A 430 -15.45 20.38 19.94
C GLU A 430 -14.62 21.18 20.97
N GLN A 431 -14.92 22.48 21.13
CA GLN A 431 -14.29 23.38 22.10
C GLN A 431 -15.38 24.10 22.89
N GLY A 432 -15.67 23.61 24.10
CA GLY A 432 -16.85 24.05 24.86
C GLY A 432 -18.13 23.71 24.09
N ASP A 433 -18.99 24.71 23.85
CA ASP A 433 -20.25 24.53 23.13
C ASP A 433 -20.12 24.65 21.60
N VAL A 434 -18.91 24.85 21.08
CA VAL A 434 -18.66 25.04 19.64
C VAL A 434 -18.07 23.76 19.04
N ALA A 435 -18.76 23.18 18.06
CA ALA A 435 -18.24 22.10 17.23
C ALA A 435 -17.94 22.61 15.82
N LYS A 436 -16.77 22.25 15.27
CA LYS A 436 -16.40 22.55 13.88
C LYS A 436 -15.74 21.36 13.20
N THR A 437 -16.07 21.12 11.94
CA THR A 437 -15.35 20.18 11.08
C THR A 437 -14.02 20.79 10.66
N LEU A 438 -12.94 20.01 10.79
CA LEU A 438 -11.60 20.40 10.38
C LEU A 438 -11.36 20.07 8.90
N PRO A 439 -10.40 20.75 8.24
CA PRO A 439 -9.96 20.36 6.90
C PRO A 439 -9.50 18.90 6.85
N VAL A 440 -9.55 18.28 5.66
CA VAL A 440 -9.23 16.85 5.47
C VAL A 440 -7.73 16.54 5.63
N LEU A 441 -6.89 17.55 5.55
CA LEU A 441 -5.48 17.50 5.87
C LEU A 441 -5.08 18.72 6.67
N GLY A 442 -4.26 18.55 7.69
CA GLY A 442 -3.86 19.65 8.54
C GLY A 442 -2.88 19.24 9.63
N GLN A 443 -2.31 20.26 10.27
CA GLN A 443 -1.49 20.12 11.45
C GLN A 443 -1.87 21.23 12.41
N GLN A 444 -2.18 20.89 13.67
CA GLN A 444 -2.46 21.90 14.69
C GLN A 444 -2.14 21.40 16.11
N LYS A 445 -2.00 22.36 17.02
CA LYS A 445 -1.99 22.12 18.46
C LYS A 445 -3.41 22.11 19.01
N PHE A 446 -3.66 21.28 20.00
CA PHE A 446 -4.92 21.17 20.73
C PHE A 446 -4.70 21.52 22.20
N ALA A 447 -5.70 22.15 22.79
CA ALA A 447 -5.71 22.54 24.19
C ALA A 447 -6.38 21.46 25.05
N ALA A 448 -6.08 21.46 26.35
CA ALA A 448 -6.79 20.61 27.29
C ALA A 448 -8.31 20.88 27.25
N LYS A 449 -9.11 19.81 27.34
CA LYS A 449 -10.57 19.76 27.16
C LYS A 449 -11.08 19.90 25.73
N ASP A 450 -10.20 20.09 24.74
CA ASP A 450 -10.59 19.90 23.35
C ASP A 450 -11.02 18.45 23.15
N ILE A 451 -12.11 18.24 22.40
CA ILE A 451 -12.60 16.91 22.09
C ILE A 451 -12.55 16.70 20.58
N LEU A 452 -11.82 15.66 20.16
CA LEU A 452 -11.65 15.26 18.78
C LEU A 452 -12.52 14.04 18.48
N THR A 453 -13.35 14.14 17.45
CA THR A 453 -14.08 13.01 16.90
C THR A 453 -13.52 12.69 15.52
N LEU A 454 -12.84 11.54 15.41
CA LEU A 454 -12.25 11.01 14.20
C LEU A 454 -13.24 10.00 13.59
N CYS A 455 -13.75 10.27 12.39
CA CYS A 455 -14.64 9.36 11.66
C CYS A 455 -13.98 8.95 10.36
N SER A 456 -13.77 7.65 10.13
CA SER A 456 -13.40 7.16 8.79
C SER A 456 -14.62 7.06 7.87
N GLY A 457 -14.35 6.97 6.57
CA GLY A 457 -15.39 6.84 5.56
C GLY A 457 -16.14 5.50 5.63
N SER A 458 -17.35 5.49 5.09
CA SER A 458 -18.18 4.27 4.97
C SER A 458 -18.34 3.86 3.52
N GLY A 459 -18.59 2.58 3.29
CA GLY A 459 -18.81 2.03 1.95
C GLY A 459 -20.16 2.46 1.37
N GLY A 460 -20.27 2.39 0.05
CA GLY A 460 -21.51 2.67 -0.68
C GLY A 460 -22.56 1.56 -0.55
N GLY A 461 -23.83 1.93 -0.72
CA GLY A 461 -24.98 1.02 -0.70
C GLY A 461 -25.30 0.49 -2.09
N TYR A 462 -26.08 -0.58 -2.14
CA TYR A 462 -26.49 -1.24 -3.38
C TYR A 462 -27.99 -1.56 -3.40
N GLY A 463 -28.63 -1.33 -4.55
CA GLY A 463 -30.06 -1.50 -4.80
C GLY A 463 -30.89 -0.32 -4.31
N ARG A 464 -32.19 -0.31 -4.64
CA ARG A 464 -33.13 0.65 -4.06
C ARG A 464 -33.40 0.28 -2.60
N ALA A 465 -33.29 1.25 -1.70
CA ALA A 465 -33.78 1.10 -0.34
C ALA A 465 -35.31 0.94 -0.39
N GLU A 466 -35.84 -0.05 0.34
CA GLU A 466 -37.29 -0.19 0.57
C GLU A 466 -37.81 0.83 1.58
#